data_AF-S2J2T7-F1
#
_entry.id   AF-S2J2T7-F1
#
_cell.length_a   1.000
_cell.length_b   1.000
_cell.length_c   1.000
_cell.angle_alpha   90.00
_cell.angle_beta   90.00
_cell.angle_gamma   90.00
#
_symmetry.space_group_name_H-M   'P 1'
#
loop_
_entity.id
_entity.type
_entity.pdbx_description
1 polymer ?
#
loop_
_entity_poly.entity_id
_entity_poly.type
_entity_poly.pdbx_seq_one_letter_code
_entity_poly.pdbx_strand_id
1 'polypeptide(L)'
;MNNKLYYPDSPLPRAVLEKKYASSEEIVQILAEWAYENHFELVIRKNDKDRRVHLRCKFEGNSTPKDITDRQKRRKSVKADCPFILKITYSKKAPDEDFKWKALEQDCSKNKNAHNHSLTLEECQLLPRAKKFLIGSDTIY
;
A
#
# COMPACT_ATOMS: atom_id res chain seq x y z
N MET A 1 9.06 12.26 -21.16
CA MET A 1 9.71 11.71 -19.96
C MET A 1 9.36 10.23 -19.89
N ASN A 2 10.33 9.33 -20.08
CA ASN A 2 10.10 7.90 -19.87
C ASN A 2 9.93 7.67 -18.38
N ASN A 3 8.68 7.52 -17.92
CA ASN A 3 8.42 7.08 -16.55
C ASN A 3 8.85 5.62 -16.45
N LYS A 4 10.07 5.38 -15.97
CA LYS A 4 10.53 4.04 -15.64
C LYS A 4 9.59 3.45 -14.59
N LEU A 5 9.04 2.28 -14.89
CA LEU A 5 8.18 1.53 -13.97
C LEU A 5 9.00 0.44 -13.29
N TYR A 6 8.72 0.23 -12.02
CA TYR A 6 9.32 -0.78 -11.17
C TYR A 6 8.24 -1.77 -10.73
N TYR A 7 8.63 -3.03 -10.52
CA TYR A 7 7.73 -4.11 -10.18
C TYR A 7 8.30 -4.87 -8.98
N PRO A 8 7.45 -5.39 -8.08
CA PRO A 8 7.88 -6.27 -7.01
C PRO A 8 8.67 -7.46 -7.55
N ASP A 9 9.74 -7.86 -6.87
CA ASP A 9 10.54 -9.03 -7.25
C ASP A 9 9.72 -10.32 -7.15
N SER A 10 8.82 -10.38 -6.16
CA SER A 10 7.88 -11.48 -5.98
C SER A 10 6.45 -10.99 -6.20
N PRO A 11 5.70 -11.60 -7.15
CA PRO A 11 4.31 -11.23 -7.38
C PRO A 11 3.47 -11.52 -6.14
N LEU A 12 2.35 -10.81 -5.99
CA LEU A 12 1.40 -11.11 -4.93
C LEU A 12 0.91 -12.56 -5.08
N PRO A 13 0.96 -13.40 -4.02
CA PRO A 13 0.56 -14.79 -4.14
C PRO A 13 -0.90 -14.91 -4.55
N ARG A 14 -1.20 -15.69 -5.61
CA ARG A 14 -2.57 -15.90 -6.08
C ARG A 14 -3.50 -16.44 -5.01
N ALA A 15 -2.97 -17.28 -4.11
CA ALA A 15 -3.70 -17.79 -2.96
C ALA A 15 -4.28 -16.67 -2.08
N VAL A 16 -3.59 -15.53 -1.95
CA VAL A 16 -4.08 -14.38 -1.17
C VAL A 16 -5.23 -13.66 -1.87
N LEU A 17 -5.24 -13.65 -3.21
CA LEU A 17 -6.31 -13.04 -4.01
C LEU A 17 -7.55 -13.93 -4.12
N GLU A 18 -7.37 -15.25 -4.11
CA GLU A 18 -8.44 -16.25 -4.24
C GLU A 18 -9.07 -16.60 -2.89
N LYS A 19 -8.28 -16.57 -1.81
CA LYS A 19 -8.74 -16.88 -0.45
C LYS A 19 -9.72 -15.80 0.03
N LYS A 20 -10.73 -16.26 0.76
CA LYS A 20 -11.59 -15.41 1.56
C LYS A 20 -11.14 -15.43 3.02
N TYR A 21 -11.31 -14.31 3.70
CA TYR A 21 -10.79 -14.07 5.04
C TYR A 21 -11.91 -13.64 5.96
N ALA A 22 -11.72 -13.91 7.26
CA ALA A 22 -12.66 -13.53 8.31
C ALA A 22 -12.54 -12.05 8.67
N SER A 23 -11.32 -11.49 8.61
CA SER A 23 -11.05 -10.08 8.90
C SER A 23 -10.32 -9.38 7.76
N SER A 24 -10.66 -8.10 7.54
CA SER A 24 -9.87 -7.23 6.68
C SER A 24 -8.46 -6.98 7.23
N GLU A 25 -8.28 -7.06 8.55
CA GLU A 25 -7.01 -6.84 9.23
C GLU A 25 -6.01 -7.95 8.94
N GLU A 26 -6.49 -9.20 8.89
CA GLU A 26 -5.69 -10.36 8.48
C GLU A 26 -5.11 -10.15 7.08
N ILE A 27 -5.94 -9.68 6.14
CA ILE A 27 -5.52 -9.35 4.78
C ILE A 27 -4.51 -8.21 4.79
N VAL A 28 -4.77 -7.14 5.55
CA VAL A 28 -3.85 -6.00 5.66
C VAL A 28 -2.48 -6.43 6.17
N GLN A 29 -2.42 -7.32 7.16
CA GLN A 29 -1.16 -7.82 7.70
C GLN A 29 -0.38 -8.64 6.66
N ILE A 30 -1.04 -9.60 6.00
CA ILE A 30 -0.42 -10.42 4.93
C ILE A 30 0.12 -9.54 3.80
N LEU A 31 -0.66 -8.54 3.37
CA LEU A 31 -0.24 -7.62 2.32
C LEU A 31 0.90 -6.70 2.76
N ALA A 32 0.95 -6.31 4.03
CA ALA A 32 2.03 -5.51 4.59
C ALA A 32 3.35 -6.30 4.67
N GLU A 33 3.28 -7.56 5.06
CA GLU A 33 4.44 -8.48 5.08
C GLU A 33 4.98 -8.68 3.65
N TRP A 34 4.12 -9.00 2.69
CA TRP A 34 4.52 -9.12 1.29
C TRP A 34 5.14 -7.84 0.73
N ALA A 35 4.56 -6.67 1.03
CA ALA A 35 5.10 -5.38 0.59
C ALA A 35 6.51 -5.13 1.16
N TYR A 36 6.71 -5.46 2.43
CA TYR A 36 7.99 -5.31 3.11
C TYR A 36 9.09 -6.18 2.48
N GLU A 37 8.77 -7.45 2.17
CA GLU A 37 9.67 -8.36 1.44
C GLU A 37 10.05 -7.83 0.06
N ASN A 38 9.15 -7.06 -0.57
CA ASN A 38 9.37 -6.43 -1.87
C ASN A 38 9.85 -4.97 -1.78
N HIS A 39 10.34 -4.55 -0.61
CA HIS A 39 10.99 -3.26 -0.39
C HIS A 39 10.09 -2.03 -0.67
N PHE A 40 8.81 -2.11 -0.32
CA PHE A 40 7.94 -0.94 -0.20
C PHE A 40 6.99 -1.04 0.98
N GLU A 41 6.32 0.07 1.29
CA GLU A 41 5.39 0.16 2.41
C GLU A 41 3.98 0.46 1.90
N LEU A 42 3.00 -0.31 2.41
CA LEU A 42 1.58 -0.05 2.17
C LEU A 42 0.98 0.77 3.31
N VAL A 43 0.16 1.74 2.94
CA VAL A 43 -0.61 2.56 3.88
C VAL A 43 -2.09 2.55 3.51
N ILE A 44 -2.94 2.58 4.53
CA ILE A 44 -4.38 2.69 4.36
C ILE A 44 -4.71 4.09 3.85
N ARG A 45 -5.21 4.16 2.62
CA ARG A 45 -5.70 5.41 2.01
C ARG A 45 -7.15 5.69 2.40
N LYS A 46 -7.98 4.64 2.42
CA LYS A 46 -9.41 4.73 2.68
C LYS A 46 -9.83 3.49 3.47
N ASN A 47 -10.60 3.71 4.52
CA ASN A 47 -11.26 2.65 5.27
C ASN A 47 -12.75 3.01 5.38
N ASP A 48 -13.55 2.41 4.50
CA ASP A 48 -15.00 2.43 4.61
C ASP A 48 -15.34 1.32 5.61
N LYS A 49 -15.52 1.70 6.89
CA LYS A 49 -15.92 0.81 7.99
C LYS A 49 -16.99 -0.14 7.45
N ASP A 50 -16.69 -1.44 7.52
CA ASP A 50 -17.56 -2.56 7.14
C ASP A 50 -17.70 -2.94 5.67
N ARG A 51 -17.01 -2.25 4.74
CA ARG A 51 -17.16 -2.60 3.30
C ARG A 51 -15.87 -2.68 2.52
N ARG A 52 -14.95 -1.73 2.71
CA ARG A 52 -13.79 -1.59 1.81
C ARG A 52 -12.59 -0.98 2.52
N VAL A 53 -11.42 -1.55 2.30
CA VAL A 53 -10.13 -0.95 2.67
C VAL A 53 -9.31 -0.77 1.41
N HIS A 54 -8.76 0.42 1.19
CA HIS A 54 -7.85 0.69 0.09
C HIS A 54 -6.45 0.89 0.65
N LEU A 55 -5.51 0.06 0.20
CA LEU A 55 -4.09 0.19 0.48
C LEU A 55 -3.41 0.86 -0.71
N ARG A 56 -2.48 1.78 -0.45
CA ARG A 56 -1.62 2.39 -1.48
C ARG A 56 -0.17 2.26 -1.08
N CYS A 57 0.73 2.27 -2.06
CA CYS A 57 2.15 2.45 -1.76
C CYS A 57 2.38 3.83 -1.12
N LYS A 58 3.23 3.85 -0.11
CA LYS A 58 3.61 5.06 0.64
C LYS A 58 4.59 5.93 -0.14
N PHE A 59 5.42 5.33 -0.97
CA PHE A 59 6.47 6.06 -1.68
C PHE A 59 5.87 7.15 -2.55
N GLU A 60 6.34 8.36 -2.27
CA GLU A 60 6.10 9.53 -3.10
C GLU A 60 7.26 9.59 -4.10
N GLY A 61 6.99 9.28 -5.38
CA GLY A 61 7.99 9.22 -6.46
C GLY A 61 9.00 10.38 -6.50
N ASN A 62 10.21 10.06 -6.95
CA ASN A 62 11.41 10.91 -7.06
C ASN A 62 11.55 11.98 -5.95
N SER A 63 11.98 11.54 -4.77
CA SER A 63 12.67 12.42 -3.81
C SER A 63 13.99 12.87 -4.43
N THR A 64 14.00 14.05 -5.06
CA THR A 64 15.26 14.76 -5.24
C THR A 64 15.77 15.10 -3.83
N PRO A 65 17.00 14.66 -3.45
CA PRO A 65 17.60 15.10 -2.19
C PRO A 65 17.67 16.63 -2.25
N LYS A 66 16.97 17.31 -1.33
CA LYS A 66 17.12 18.76 -1.24
C LYS A 66 18.45 19.07 -0.58
N ASP A 67 19.23 19.88 -1.26
CA ASP A 67 20.39 20.56 -0.72
C ASP A 67 19.97 21.26 0.59
N ILE A 68 20.68 20.94 1.68
CA ILE A 68 20.34 21.28 3.07
C ILE A 68 20.57 22.78 3.33
N THR A 69 21.09 23.51 2.34
CA THR A 69 21.44 24.93 2.42
C THR A 69 20.23 25.87 2.33
N ASP A 70 19.07 25.45 1.81
CA ASP A 70 17.90 26.32 1.68
C ASP A 70 16.91 26.14 2.85
N ARG A 71 17.24 26.79 3.97
CA ARG A 71 16.52 26.74 5.25
C ARG A 71 15.20 27.54 5.26
N GLN A 72 14.61 27.86 4.11
CA GLN A 72 13.33 28.55 4.02
C GLN A 72 12.14 27.60 3.75
N LYS A 73 11.57 27.10 4.84
CA LYS A 73 10.12 27.04 5.13
C LYS A 73 9.16 26.90 3.93
N ARG A 74 9.13 25.74 3.27
CA ARG A 74 7.88 25.14 2.75
C ARG A 74 7.99 23.61 2.83
N ARG A 75 7.15 22.99 3.68
CA ARG A 75 6.78 21.56 3.55
C ARG A 75 6.03 21.39 2.22
N LYS A 76 6.74 21.44 1.10
CA LYS A 76 6.22 20.93 -0.16
C LYS A 76 6.33 19.42 -0.05
N SER A 77 5.30 18.77 0.49
CA SER A 77 5.07 17.34 0.27
C SER A 77 5.04 17.17 -1.25
N VAL A 78 6.07 16.55 -1.81
CA VAL A 78 6.14 16.27 -3.23
C VAL A 78 5.14 15.15 -3.47
N LYS A 79 3.90 15.51 -3.80
CA LYS A 79 2.85 14.54 -4.14
C LYS A 79 3.19 13.87 -5.46
N ALA A 80 3.92 12.78 -5.40
CA ALA A 80 3.97 11.82 -6.49
C ALA A 80 3.14 10.60 -6.03
N ASP A 81 1.88 10.53 -6.47
CA ASP A 81 1.00 9.40 -6.19
C ASP A 81 1.52 8.16 -6.94
N CYS A 82 2.20 7.25 -6.24
CA CYS A 82 2.48 5.92 -6.77
C CYS A 82 1.14 5.29 -7.21
N PRO A 83 1.05 4.77 -8.45
CA PRO A 83 -0.21 4.27 -8.99
C PRO A 83 -0.63 2.92 -8.37
N PHE A 84 0.27 2.28 -7.61
CA PHE A 84 0.03 1.02 -6.94
C PHE A 84 -1.03 1.13 -5.83
N ILE A 85 -2.12 0.39 -6.00
CA ILE A 85 -3.26 0.33 -5.08
C ILE A 85 -3.77 -1.12 -4.97
N LEU A 86 -4.00 -1.58 -3.74
CA LEU A 86 -4.73 -2.81 -3.47
C LEU A 86 -6.07 -2.50 -2.81
N LYS A 87 -7.09 -3.30 -3.14
CA LYS A 87 -8.44 -3.15 -2.59
C LYS A 87 -8.78 -4.39 -1.78
N ILE A 88 -9.30 -4.18 -0.60
CA ILE A 88 -9.88 -5.22 0.25
C ILE A 88 -11.37 -4.95 0.29
N THR A 89 -12.19 -5.95 0.00
CA THR A 89 -13.64 -5.79 -0.13
C THR A 89 -14.39 -6.85 0.64
N TYR A 90 -15.50 -6.43 1.25
CA TYR A 90 -16.47 -7.32 1.88
C TYR A 90 -17.52 -7.80 0.87
N SER A 91 -17.78 -9.11 0.86
CA SER A 91 -18.75 -9.77 0.02
C SER A 91 -19.93 -10.27 0.83
N LYS A 92 -21.05 -9.53 0.79
CA LYS A 92 -22.31 -9.92 1.43
C LYS A 92 -22.90 -11.24 0.92
N LYS A 93 -22.58 -11.64 -0.31
CA LYS A 93 -23.11 -12.84 -0.97
C LYS A 93 -22.20 -14.07 -0.85
N ALA A 94 -21.24 -14.06 0.09
CA ALA A 94 -20.40 -15.25 0.25
C ALA A 94 -21.26 -16.40 0.82
N PRO A 95 -21.12 -17.63 0.31
CA PRO A 95 -21.82 -18.79 0.82
C PRO A 95 -21.38 -19.17 2.24
N ASP A 96 -20.17 -18.74 2.61
CA ASP A 96 -19.62 -18.91 3.94
C ASP A 96 -19.82 -17.62 4.74
N GLU A 97 -20.57 -17.72 5.83
CA GLU A 97 -20.96 -16.59 6.68
C GLU A 97 -19.75 -15.90 7.31
N ASP A 98 -18.69 -16.67 7.56
CA ASP A 98 -17.52 -16.27 8.33
C ASP A 98 -16.38 -15.75 7.46
N PHE A 99 -16.33 -16.12 6.18
CA PHE A 99 -15.25 -15.73 5.25
C PHE A 99 -15.76 -14.81 4.14
N LYS A 100 -16.00 -13.54 4.49
CA LYS A 100 -16.61 -12.55 3.59
C LYS A 100 -15.63 -11.51 3.04
N TRP A 101 -14.40 -11.44 3.52
CA TRP A 101 -13.41 -10.48 3.02
C TRP A 101 -12.51 -11.08 1.94
N LYS A 102 -12.13 -10.27 0.94
CA LYS A 102 -11.17 -10.68 -0.10
C LYS A 102 -10.28 -9.52 -0.55
N ALA A 103 -9.04 -9.86 -0.91
CA ALA A 103 -8.12 -8.94 -1.59
C ALA A 103 -8.42 -8.91 -3.09
N LEU A 104 -8.21 -7.75 -3.70
CA LEU A 104 -8.36 -7.50 -5.13
C LEU A 104 -7.26 -6.55 -5.57
N GLU A 105 -6.56 -6.94 -6.63
CA GLU A 105 -5.78 -5.98 -7.40
C GLU A 105 -6.75 -4.99 -8.06
N GLN A 106 -6.34 -3.73 -8.20
CA GLN A 106 -7.16 -2.80 -8.95
C GLN A 106 -7.03 -3.10 -10.44
N ASP A 107 -8.11 -3.57 -11.03
CA ASP A 107 -8.20 -3.72 -12.48
C ASP A 107 -8.26 -2.35 -13.17
N CYS A 108 -7.09 -1.75 -13.39
CA CYS A 108 -6.95 -0.60 -14.26
C CYS A 108 -5.63 -0.66 -15.02
N SER A 109 -5.61 -0.09 -16.23
CA SER A 109 -4.42 -0.02 -17.08
C SER A 109 -3.20 0.63 -16.41
N LYS A 110 -3.40 1.36 -15.30
CA LYS A 110 -2.36 2.03 -14.51
C LYS A 110 -1.86 1.24 -13.30
N ASN A 111 -2.48 0.12 -12.93
CA ASN A 111 -2.16 -0.61 -11.68
C ASN A 111 -1.83 -2.08 -11.95
N LYS A 112 -0.89 -2.31 -12.86
CA LYS A 112 -0.30 -3.63 -13.16
C LYS A 112 0.84 -3.98 -12.20
N ASN A 113 0.64 -3.83 -10.90
CA ASN A 113 1.72 -3.94 -9.91
C ASN A 113 2.92 -3.01 -10.19
N ALA A 114 2.65 -1.88 -10.85
CA ALA A 114 3.67 -0.95 -11.30
C ALA A 114 3.86 0.18 -10.29
N HIS A 115 5.12 0.46 -9.99
CA HIS A 115 5.57 1.54 -9.13
C HIS A 115 6.31 2.58 -9.98
N ASN A 116 6.22 3.85 -9.59
CA ASN A 116 6.94 4.96 -10.22
C ASN A 116 8.19 5.40 -9.43
N HIS A 117 8.68 4.52 -8.56
CA HIS A 117 9.84 4.70 -7.68
C HIS A 117 10.57 3.36 -7.58
N SER A 118 11.85 3.36 -7.22
CA SER A 118 12.59 2.11 -7.06
C SER A 118 12.06 1.32 -5.87
N LEU A 119 12.16 0.00 -5.98
CA LEU A 119 11.82 -0.95 -4.93
C LEU A 119 13.11 -1.51 -4.34
N THR A 120 13.98 -0.62 -3.86
CA THR A 120 15.25 -1.01 -3.25
C THR A 120 15.15 -0.89 -1.73
N LEU A 121 15.85 -1.78 -1.03
CA LEU A 121 15.91 -1.75 0.43
C LEU A 121 16.42 -0.38 0.95
N GLU A 122 17.41 0.18 0.27
CA GLU A 122 18.01 1.48 0.60
C GLU A 122 16.99 2.60 0.57
N GLU A 123 16.23 2.72 -0.52
CA GLU A 123 15.17 3.73 -0.63
C GLU A 123 14.10 3.48 0.46
N CYS A 124 13.66 2.23 0.64
CA CYS A 124 12.62 1.88 1.62
C CYS A 124 13.01 2.26 3.06
N GLN A 125 14.27 2.08 3.44
CA GLN A 125 14.77 2.45 4.76
C GLN A 125 14.85 3.97 5.00
N LEU A 126 14.98 4.77 3.95
CA LEU A 126 15.00 6.24 4.03
C LEU A 126 13.60 6.83 4.32
N LEU A 127 12.54 6.06 4.10
CA LEU A 127 11.20 6.52 4.45
C LEU A 127 11.05 6.59 5.98
N PRO A 128 10.47 7.69 6.52
CA PRO A 128 10.10 7.72 7.92
C PRO A 128 9.08 6.61 8.13
N ARG A 129 9.44 5.52 8.82
CA ARG A 129 8.54 4.39 9.11
C ARG A 129 7.19 4.96 9.56
N ALA A 130 6.08 4.56 8.93
CA ALA A 130 4.80 5.03 9.43
C ALA A 130 4.71 4.53 10.86
N LYS A 131 4.26 5.38 11.80
CA LYS A 131 3.67 4.84 13.03
C LYS A 131 2.67 3.81 12.54
N LYS A 132 2.86 2.53 12.91
CA LYS A 132 2.08 1.39 12.46
C LYS A 132 0.60 1.59 12.80
N PHE A 133 -0.10 2.43 12.04
CA PHE A 133 -1.56 2.50 12.06
C PHE A 133 -2.06 1.51 11.02
N LEU A 134 -1.61 0.26 11.16
CA LEU A 134 -2.40 -0.88 10.74
C LEU A 134 -3.49 -0.97 11.82
N ILE A 135 -4.73 -1.03 11.36
CA ILE A 135 -5.99 -0.91 12.13
C ILE A 135 -5.86 -1.51 13.55
N GLY A 136 -6.29 -0.74 14.56
CA GLY A 136 -6.24 -1.16 15.98
C GLY A 136 -5.39 -0.29 16.90
N SER A 137 -4.77 0.79 16.40
CA SER A 137 -4.20 1.80 17.32
C SER A 137 -5.36 2.63 17.87
N ASP A 138 -5.77 2.33 19.11
CA ASP A 138 -6.63 3.22 19.88
C ASP A 138 -6.02 4.63 19.83
N THR A 139 -6.67 5.52 19.09
CA THR A 139 -6.53 6.95 19.32
C THR A 139 -7.15 7.23 20.68
N ILE A 140 -6.33 7.10 21.72
CA ILE A 140 -6.58 7.75 23.00
C ILE A 140 -6.57 9.25 22.68
N TYR A 141 -7.75 9.87 22.85
CA TYR A 141 -7.99 11.30 22.66
C TYR A 141 -7.14 12.16 23.59
#